data_AF-A0AA41ANS8-F1
#
_entry.id   AF-A0AA41ANS8-F1
#
_cell.length_a   1.000
_cell.length_b   1.000
_cell.length_c   1.000
_cell.angle_alpha   90.00
_cell.angle_beta   90.00
_cell.angle_gamma   90.00
#
_symmetry.space_group_name_H-M   'P 1'
#
loop_
_entity.id
_entity.type
_entity.pdbx_description
1 polymer ?
#
loop_
_entity_poly.entity_id
_entity_poly.type
_entity_poly.pdbx_seq_one_letter_code
_entity_poly.pdbx_strand_id
1 'polypeptide(L)' 'MPYAAGGRATPELLDRLSIERERVEGRIAEPVGTRGRPDSVITGATGNLRTGRPCRAGIS' A
#
# COMPACT_ATOMS: atom_id res chain seq x y z
N MET A 1 3.82 18.14 -18.59
CA MET A 1 2.45 17.96 -18.07
C MET A 1 1.49 18.24 -19.21
N PRO A 2 0.57 17.33 -19.59
CA PRO A 2 -0.34 17.60 -20.70
C PRO A 2 -1.31 18.68 -20.23
N TYR A 3 -1.29 19.83 -20.90
CA TYR A 3 -2.22 20.92 -20.63
C TYR A 3 -3.52 20.64 -21.37
N ALA A 4 -4.64 20.75 -20.67
CA ALA A 4 -5.97 20.77 -21.27
C ALA A 4 -6.02 21.76 -22.45
N ALA A 5 -6.44 21.30 -23.63
CA ALA A 5 -6.57 22.17 -24.80
C ALA A 5 -7.59 23.27 -24.50
N GLY A 6 -7.15 24.52 -24.46
CA GLY A 6 -8.02 25.67 -24.16
C GLY A 6 -8.66 25.63 -22.76
N GLY A 7 -8.03 24.96 -21.79
CA GLY A 7 -8.55 24.85 -20.41
C GLY A 7 -9.66 23.81 -20.23
N ARG A 8 -9.99 23.02 -21.27
CA ARG A 8 -10.91 21.88 -21.16
C ARG A 8 -10.15 20.56 -21.17
N ALA A 9 -10.42 19.72 -20.17
CA ALA A 9 -9.92 18.35 -20.17
C ALA A 9 -10.49 17.61 -21.37
N THR A 10 -9.63 16.89 -22.10
CA THR A 10 -10.07 16.01 -23.18
C THR A 10 -10.34 14.61 -22.63
N PRO A 11 -11.21 13.81 -23.27
CA PRO A 11 -11.45 12.43 -22.87
C PRO A 11 -10.17 11.60 -22.81
N GLU A 12 -9.24 11.80 -23.75
CA GLU A 12 -7.96 11.08 -23.83
C GLU A 12 -7.04 11.43 -22.65
N LEU A 13 -7.09 12.68 -22.19
CA LEU A 13 -6.35 13.10 -20.99
C LEU A 13 -6.92 12.42 -19.74
N LEU A 14 -8.24 12.35 -19.62
CA LEU A 14 -8.91 11.70 -18.49
C LEU A 14 -8.66 10.18 -18.46
N ASP A 15 -8.65 9.53 -19.63
CA ASP A 15 -8.35 8.11 -19.76
C ASP A 15 -6.92 7.80 -19.31
N ARG A 16 -5.94 8.55 -19.84
CA ARG A 16 -4.54 8.43 -19.44
C ARG A 16 -4.34 8.67 -17.94
N LEU A 17 -4.98 9.69 -17.38
CA LEU A 17 -4.90 9.97 -15.94
C LEU A 17 -5.53 8.86 -15.09
N SER A 18 -6.59 8.22 -15.59
CA SER A 18 -7.24 7.10 -14.90
C SER A 18 -6.31 5.87 -14.88
N ILE A 19 -5.67 5.56 -16.00
CA ILE A 19 -4.65 4.49 -16.09
C ILE A 19 -3.48 4.77 -15.14
N GLU A 20 -2.97 6.00 -15.10
CA GLU A 20 -1.89 6.36 -14.18
C GLU A 20 -2.34 6.28 -12.72
N ARG A 21 -3.59 6.67 -12.41
CA ARG A 21 -4.16 6.51 -11.06
C ARG A 21 -4.23 5.04 -10.66
N GLU A 22 -4.73 4.17 -11.52
CA GLU A 22 -4.80 2.72 -11.27
C GLU A 22 -3.42 2.11 -11.06
N ARG A 23 -2.43 2.53 -11.86
CA ARG A 23 -1.04 2.11 -11.69
C ARG A 23 -0.46 2.53 -10.34
N VAL A 24 -0.73 3.76 -9.91
CA VAL A 24 -0.29 4.26 -8.60
C VAL A 24 -0.99 3.49 -7.48
N GLU A 25 -2.30 3.28 -7.59
CA GLU A 25 -3.08 2.53 -6.61
C GLU A 25 -2.54 1.11 -6.43
N GLY A 26 -2.23 0.41 -7.53
CA GLY A 26 -1.61 -0.92 -7.48
C GLY A 26 -0.26 -0.92 -6.74
N ARG A 27 0.58 0.08 -6.99
CA ARG A 27 1.89 0.23 -6.31
C ARG A 27 1.77 0.62 -4.84
N ILE A 28 0.63 1.15 -4.40
CA ILE A 28 0.35 1.46 -2.99
C ILE A 28 -0.24 0.24 -2.28
N ALA A 29 -1.14 -0.47 -2.96
CA ALA A 29 -1.82 -1.64 -2.42
C ALA A 29 -0.83 -2.76 -2.04
N GLU A 30 0.21 -2.99 -2.84
CA GLU A 30 1.23 -4.01 -2.56
C GLU A 30 2.01 -3.75 -1.25
N PRO A 31 2.64 -2.57 -1.03
CA PRO A 31 3.23 -2.21 0.25
C PRO A 31 2.25 -2.25 1.42
N VAL A 32 0.99 -1.82 1.23
CA VAL A 32 -0.03 -1.87 2.28
C VAL A 32 -0.37 -3.32 2.64
N GLY A 33 -0.54 -4.20 1.65
CA GLY A 33 -0.81 -5.62 1.86
C GLY A 33 0.34 -6.35 2.56
N THR A 34 1.59 -5.93 2.34
CA THR A 34 2.75 -6.55 2.97
C THR A 34 3.01 -6.09 4.42
N ARG A 35 2.35 -5.03 4.92
CA ARG A 35 2.52 -4.53 6.30
C ARG A 35 1.99 -5.47 7.39
N GLY A 36 1.02 -6.33 7.07
CA GLY A 36 0.42 -7.22 8.07
C GLY A 36 1.44 -8.18 8.73
N ARG A 37 2.38 -8.72 7.93
CA ARG A 37 3.43 -9.61 8.44
C ARG A 37 4.41 -8.90 9.41
N PRO A 38 5.07 -7.78 9.06
CA PRO A 38 5.96 -7.09 9.98
C PRO A 38 5.24 -6.58 11.23
N ASP A 39 4.00 -6.09 11.13
CA ASP A 39 3.23 -5.66 12.31
C ASP A 39 2.96 -6.82 13.28
N SER A 40 2.64 -7.99 12.74
CA SER A 40 2.49 -9.22 13.53
C SER A 40 3.81 -9.63 14.21
N VAL A 41 4.93 -9.57 13.49
CA VAL A 41 6.27 -9.85 14.05
C VAL A 41 6.64 -8.86 15.15
N ILE A 42 6.44 -7.56 14.94
CA ILE A 42 6.71 -6.50 15.93
C ILE A 42 5.88 -6.73 17.18
N THR A 43 4.59 -7.05 17.01
CA THR A 43 3.67 -7.33 18.13
C THR A 43 4.14 -8.54 18.93
N GLY A 44 4.47 -9.64 18.25
CA GLY A 44 4.97 -10.86 18.90
C GLY A 44 6.28 -10.63 19.65
N ALA A 45 7.25 -9.98 19.00
CA ALA A 45 8.53 -9.65 19.61
C ALA A 45 8.38 -8.72 20.83
N THR A 46 7.52 -7.71 20.73
CA THR A 46 7.22 -6.80 21.85
C THR A 46 6.59 -7.54 23.04
N GLY A 47 5.68 -8.48 22.76
CA GLY A 47 5.07 -9.31 23.79
C GLY A 47 6.08 -10.24 24.48
N ASN A 48 6.98 -10.85 23.71
CA ASN A 48 8.07 -11.67 24.23
C ASN A 48 9.01 -10.84 25.11
N LEU A 49 9.46 -9.68 24.61
CA LEU A 49 10.36 -8.79 25.35
C LEU A 49 9.78 -8.38 26.72
N ARG A 50 8.47 -8.11 26.80
CA ARG A 50 7.80 -7.67 28.04
C ARG A 50 7.50 -8.78 29.03
N THR A 51 7.25 -10.00 28.55
CA THR A 51 6.69 -11.09 29.38
C THR A 51 7.60 -12.30 29.51
N GLY A 52 8.67 -12.39 28.72
CA GLY A 52 9.52 -13.57 28.60
C GLY A 52 8.88 -14.77 27.92
N ARG A 53 7.58 -14.71 27.56
CA ARG A 53 6.87 -15.81 26.90
C ARG A 53 7.31 -15.91 25.43
N PRO A 54 7.57 -17.11 24.89
CA PRO A 54 8.00 -17.27 23.51
C PRO A 54 6.99 -16.70 22.52
N CYS A 55 7.48 -16.11 21.41
CA CYS A 55 6.62 -15.64 20.33
C CYS A 55 5.78 -16.80 19.80
N ARG A 56 4.45 -16.63 19.75
CA ARG A 56 3.60 -17.56 18.99
C ARG A 56 4.00 -17.43 17.51
N ALA A 57 4.40 -18.52 16.88
CA ALA A 57 4.50 -18.57 15.43
C ALA A 57 3.13 -18.20 14.86
N GLY A 58 3.04 -17.07 14.16
CA GLY A 58 1.82 -16.70 13.45
C GLY A 58 1.49 -17.84 12.49
N ILE A 59 0.28 -18.38 12.58
CA ILE A 59 -0.21 -19.37 11.63
C ILE A 59 -0.33 -18.62 10.29
N SER A 60 0.45 -19.06 9.31
CA SER A 60 0.38 -18.59 7.92
C SER A 60 -0.90 -19.03 7.25
#